data_AF-A0A3B9KQT3-F1
#
_entry.id   AF-A0A3B9KQT3-F1
#
_cell.length_a   1.000
_cell.length_b   1.000
_cell.length_c   1.000
_cell.angle_alpha   90.00
_cell.angle_beta   90.00
_cell.angle_gamma   90.00
#
_symmetry.space_group_name_H-M   'P 1'
#
loop_
_entity.id
_entity.type
_entity.pdbx_description
1 polymer ?
#
loop_
_entity_poly.entity_id
_entity_poly.type
_entity_poly.pdbx_seq_one_letter_code
_entity_poly.pdbx_strand_id
1 'polypeptide(L)'
;MYVKGLVFIVKRFYKKEWGDNWREHFTVDSVNGKPGNELRLRNHRLYAAYLRVGFEKDGSWRTYKLRQDFVGAHKLQMEDDITASTVVPARELNYLNPDYDNPSVKITENCEYRFFQRPDEAINRGYDKQAEADLAKPNTFISNFQPLTPDDAREIMENAILFDKYTEPMKKIIRKAALNPEGTYFVSSSHPRIVNGKPGKNVRYLQDRSDILNPRERYLAQMGIRLYRKIPADSPVYFPVNTVLPGRRNNPPEPGIRPLAVYNPIHYQELPELFMDFICSLTGKSPSTTGAGSEGALTKAPFNALVPTSDLNNALVSFILTGYDGFTTAAGYVGPKYRVDHDISLLVPEIWCRLKVKERDPEYMKNNGYLEKIRDFKHKGKMVYASRLGYRITEKFVQDFFGRVFEDPHTVFNEEMPKPELQSMDD
;
A
#
# COMPACT_ATOMS: atom_id res chain seq x y z
N MET A 1 -11.09 -22.76 14.64
CA MET A 1 -9.89 -22.19 13.98
C MET A 1 -8.76 -21.86 14.96
N TYR A 2 -9.06 -21.23 16.11
CA TYR A 2 -8.06 -20.77 17.08
C TYR A 2 -7.09 -21.85 17.60
N VAL A 3 -7.51 -23.12 17.69
CA VAL A 3 -6.65 -24.24 18.15
C VAL A 3 -5.40 -24.38 17.27
N LYS A 4 -5.52 -24.24 15.94
CA LYS A 4 -4.35 -24.27 15.04
C LYS A 4 -3.36 -23.15 15.39
N GLY A 5 -3.89 -21.95 15.65
CA GLY A 5 -3.12 -20.81 16.11
C GLY A 5 -2.36 -21.06 17.40
N LEU A 6 -3.02 -21.70 18.38
CA LEU A 6 -2.38 -22.09 19.64
C LEU A 6 -1.26 -23.10 19.41
N VAL A 7 -1.46 -24.09 18.54
CA VAL A 7 -0.43 -25.09 18.20
C VAL A 7 0.81 -24.42 17.59
N PHE A 8 0.65 -23.44 16.69
CA PHE A 8 1.78 -22.70 16.13
C PHE A 8 2.53 -21.88 17.18
N ILE A 9 1.83 -21.30 18.14
CA ILE A 9 2.43 -20.58 19.26
C ILE A 9 3.22 -21.55 20.16
N VAL A 10 2.62 -22.69 20.53
CA VAL A 10 3.31 -23.72 21.31
C VAL A 10 4.57 -24.18 20.57
N LYS A 11 4.48 -24.46 19.27
CA LYS A 11 5.63 -24.85 18.45
C LYS A 11 6.73 -23.78 18.42
N ARG A 12 6.37 -22.50 18.30
CA ARG A 12 7.31 -21.37 18.25
C ARG A 12 8.12 -21.22 19.54
N PHE A 13 7.46 -21.39 20.69
CA PHE A 13 8.08 -21.16 22.00
C PHE A 13 8.60 -22.43 22.67
N TYR A 14 8.27 -23.61 22.13
CA TYR A 14 8.73 -24.89 22.67
C TYR A 14 10.24 -24.94 22.85
N LYS A 15 10.68 -25.39 24.03
CA LYS A 15 12.07 -25.74 24.30
C LYS A 15 12.19 -27.25 24.48
N LYS A 16 13.27 -27.83 23.95
CA LYS A 16 13.55 -29.28 24.03
C LYS A 16 13.55 -29.80 25.47
N GLU A 17 14.01 -28.98 26.41
CA GLU A 17 14.05 -29.30 27.85
C GLU A 17 12.67 -29.54 28.48
N TRP A 18 11.59 -29.08 27.85
CA TRP A 18 10.23 -29.26 28.37
C TRP A 18 9.67 -30.66 28.15
N GLY A 19 10.19 -31.42 27.16
CA GLY A 19 9.68 -32.74 26.81
C GLY A 19 8.16 -32.73 26.62
N ASP A 20 7.47 -33.66 27.28
CA ASP A 20 6.00 -33.78 27.30
C ASP A 20 5.31 -32.81 28.27
N ASN A 21 6.08 -32.14 29.15
CA ASN A 21 5.57 -31.22 30.17
C ASN A 21 5.35 -29.79 29.68
N TRP A 22 5.44 -29.54 28.36
CA TRP A 22 5.30 -28.19 27.78
C TRP A 22 4.02 -27.45 28.20
N ARG A 23 2.94 -28.18 28.52
CA ARG A 23 1.64 -27.61 28.87
C ARG A 23 1.72 -26.73 30.13
N GLU A 24 2.56 -27.05 31.09
CA GLU A 24 2.69 -26.30 32.35
C GLU A 24 3.19 -24.86 32.15
N HIS A 25 3.85 -24.60 31.02
CA HIS A 25 4.38 -23.28 30.71
C HIS A 25 3.36 -22.36 30.05
N PHE A 26 2.20 -22.87 29.64
CA PHE A 26 1.15 -22.10 28.98
C PHE A 26 -0.08 -21.96 29.88
N THR A 27 -0.44 -20.72 30.20
CA THR A 27 -1.53 -20.40 31.13
C THR A 27 -2.42 -19.29 30.58
N VAL A 28 -3.54 -19.05 31.26
CA VAL A 28 -4.36 -17.83 31.11
C VAL A 28 -4.54 -17.22 32.50
N ASP A 29 -4.68 -15.91 32.59
CA ASP A 29 -4.98 -15.25 33.87
C ASP A 29 -6.40 -15.56 34.34
N SER A 30 -6.67 -15.38 35.63
CA SER A 30 -8.04 -15.27 36.16
C SER A 30 -8.40 -13.79 36.27
N VAL A 31 -9.32 -13.33 35.43
CA VAL A 31 -9.81 -11.95 35.40
C VAL A 31 -11.21 -11.93 35.99
N ASN A 32 -11.38 -11.27 37.15
CA ASN A 32 -12.65 -11.23 37.90
C ASN A 32 -13.23 -12.63 38.19
N GLY A 33 -12.35 -13.60 38.51
CA GLY A 33 -12.75 -14.98 38.81
C GLY A 33 -13.10 -15.83 37.59
N LYS A 34 -12.91 -15.31 36.36
CA LYS A 34 -13.12 -16.06 35.11
C LYS A 34 -11.78 -16.23 34.38
N PRO A 35 -11.55 -17.37 33.71
CA PRO A 35 -10.39 -17.53 32.83
C PRO A 35 -10.36 -16.41 31.77
N GLY A 36 -9.20 -15.77 31.63
CA GLY A 36 -8.94 -14.79 30.59
C GLY A 36 -8.82 -15.44 29.22
N ASN A 37 -8.83 -14.60 28.18
CA ASN A 37 -8.81 -15.04 26.78
C ASN A 37 -7.40 -14.98 26.14
N GLU A 38 -6.38 -14.55 26.89
CA GLU A 38 -5.03 -14.36 26.38
C GLU A 38 -4.08 -15.44 26.89
N LEU A 39 -3.48 -16.18 25.95
CA LEU A 39 -2.46 -17.17 26.27
C LEU A 39 -1.19 -16.49 26.77
N ARG A 40 -0.63 -17.01 27.87
CA ARG A 40 0.61 -16.54 28.49
C ARG A 40 1.65 -17.65 28.46
N LEU A 41 2.91 -17.26 28.33
CA LEU A 41 4.06 -18.14 28.50
C LEU A 41 4.76 -17.78 29.81
N ARG A 42 4.73 -18.67 30.80
CA ARG A 42 5.31 -18.43 32.14
C ARG A 42 4.92 -17.05 32.71
N ASN A 43 3.62 -16.74 32.66
CA ASN A 43 3.01 -15.46 33.09
C ASN A 43 3.39 -14.22 32.25
N HIS A 44 4.15 -14.37 31.16
CA HIS A 44 4.38 -13.30 30.20
C HIS A 44 3.30 -13.30 29.13
N ARG A 45 2.77 -12.11 28.82
CA ARG A 45 1.84 -11.91 27.71
C ARG A 45 2.53 -12.24 26.39
N LEU A 46 1.88 -13.04 25.56
CA LEU A 46 2.35 -13.33 24.21
C LEU A 46 1.77 -12.29 23.25
N TYR A 47 2.63 -11.67 22.45
CA TYR A 47 2.22 -10.73 21.40
C TYR A 47 2.20 -11.46 20.05
N ALA A 48 1.11 -11.28 19.31
CA ALA A 48 1.03 -11.67 17.91
C ALA A 48 1.05 -10.42 17.02
N ALA A 49 1.48 -10.61 15.77
CA ALA A 49 1.45 -9.55 14.77
C ALA A 49 0.08 -9.55 14.08
N TYR A 50 -0.49 -8.37 13.90
CA TYR A 50 -1.78 -8.16 13.25
C TYR A 50 -1.63 -7.09 12.18
N LEU A 51 -2.41 -7.20 11.12
CA LEU A 51 -2.56 -6.14 10.12
C LEU A 51 -4.01 -5.66 10.12
N ARG A 52 -4.20 -4.34 10.05
CA ARG A 52 -5.51 -3.75 9.80
C ARG A 52 -5.84 -3.92 8.32
N VAL A 53 -7.06 -4.38 8.03
CA VAL A 53 -7.59 -4.46 6.67
C VAL A 53 -8.98 -3.84 6.67
N GLY A 54 -8.99 -2.50 6.62
CA GLY A 54 -10.19 -1.68 6.64
C GLY A 54 -10.84 -1.51 8.01
N PHE A 55 -12.06 -0.99 7.98
CA PHE A 55 -12.83 -0.60 9.15
C PHE A 55 -14.21 -1.24 9.15
N GLU A 56 -14.78 -1.39 10.34
CA GLU A 56 -16.20 -1.68 10.53
C GLU A 56 -17.04 -0.41 10.35
N LYS A 57 -18.37 -0.58 10.30
CA LYS A 57 -19.32 0.53 10.14
C LYS A 57 -19.23 1.58 11.25
N ASP A 58 -18.87 1.17 12.46
CA ASP A 58 -18.68 2.06 13.62
C ASP A 58 -17.30 2.73 13.64
N GLY A 59 -16.45 2.46 12.64
CA GLY A 59 -15.09 2.97 12.55
C GLY A 59 -14.06 2.16 13.35
N SER A 60 -14.45 1.06 13.99
CA SER A 60 -13.50 0.16 14.65
C SER A 60 -12.61 -0.56 13.61
N TRP A 61 -11.40 -0.92 14.03
CA TRP A 61 -10.42 -1.54 13.13
C TRP A 61 -10.72 -3.02 12.90
N ARG A 62 -10.71 -3.43 11.63
CA ARG A 62 -10.71 -4.84 11.27
C ARG A 62 -9.29 -5.36 11.27
N THR A 63 -8.91 -6.08 12.33
CA THR A 63 -7.53 -6.57 12.51
C THR A 63 -7.45 -8.07 12.33
N TYR A 64 -6.44 -8.51 11.57
CA TYR A 64 -6.26 -9.90 11.17
C TYR A 64 -4.89 -10.39 11.57
N LYS A 65 -4.85 -11.56 12.21
CA LYS A 65 -3.60 -12.14 12.71
C LYS A 65 -2.74 -12.61 11.54
N LEU A 66 -1.52 -12.12 11.49
CA LEU A 66 -0.50 -12.57 10.55
C LEU A 66 0.03 -13.94 10.97
N ARG A 67 0.55 -14.71 10.02
CA ARG A 67 1.20 -15.98 10.34
C ARG A 67 2.39 -15.78 11.28
N GLN A 68 2.69 -16.79 12.09
CA GLN A 68 3.82 -16.75 13.01
C GLN A 68 5.18 -16.60 12.31
N ASP A 69 5.27 -17.06 11.06
CA ASP A 69 6.45 -16.99 10.20
C ASP A 69 6.39 -15.84 9.17
N PHE A 70 5.35 -14.99 9.23
CA PHE A 70 5.26 -13.85 8.34
C PHE A 70 6.28 -12.78 8.72
N VAL A 71 7.06 -12.37 7.74
CA VAL A 71 7.90 -11.17 7.77
C VAL A 71 7.55 -10.37 6.52
N GLY A 72 7.34 -9.06 6.68
CA GLY A 72 7.03 -8.16 5.56
C GLY A 72 8.11 -8.22 4.49
N ALA A 73 7.70 -8.12 3.23
CA ALA A 73 8.64 -8.14 2.12
C ALA A 73 9.58 -6.93 2.22
N HIS A 74 10.86 -7.17 1.96
CA HIS A 74 11.82 -6.09 1.79
C HIS A 74 11.58 -5.43 0.44
N LYS A 75 11.33 -4.11 0.43
CA LYS A 75 10.95 -3.34 -0.77
C LYS A 75 12.02 -2.30 -1.04
N LEU A 76 12.64 -2.38 -2.20
CA LEU A 76 13.45 -1.31 -2.75
C LEU A 76 12.53 -0.45 -3.62
N GLN A 77 12.45 0.85 -3.31
CA GLN A 77 11.69 1.78 -4.13
C GLN A 77 12.41 2.00 -5.47
N MET A 78 11.75 1.65 -6.57
CA MET A 78 12.29 1.80 -7.93
C MET A 78 11.75 3.06 -8.64
N GLU A 79 10.56 3.51 -8.24
CA GLU A 79 9.75 4.56 -8.87
C GLU A 79 8.99 5.35 -7.79
N ASP A 80 8.60 6.58 -8.11
CA ASP A 80 7.65 7.39 -7.32
C ASP A 80 6.77 8.23 -8.28
N ASP A 81 6.96 9.55 -8.38
CA ASP A 81 6.10 10.44 -9.17
C ASP A 81 6.55 10.58 -10.63
N ILE A 82 7.86 10.74 -10.88
CA ILE A 82 8.40 10.95 -12.25
C ILE A 82 9.31 9.79 -12.67
N THR A 83 8.81 8.93 -13.56
CA THR A 83 9.52 7.75 -14.08
C THR A 83 9.82 7.86 -15.58
N ALA A 84 11.05 7.52 -15.97
CA ALA A 84 11.40 7.17 -17.35
C ALA A 84 11.30 5.64 -17.54
N SER A 85 10.79 5.20 -18.70
CA SER A 85 10.72 3.77 -19.00
C SER A 85 10.96 3.46 -20.47
N THR A 86 11.45 2.24 -20.73
CA THR A 86 11.62 1.71 -22.08
C THR A 86 11.22 0.25 -22.14
N VAL A 87 10.74 -0.20 -23.29
CA VAL A 87 10.41 -1.61 -23.57
C VAL A 87 11.50 -2.18 -24.46
N VAL A 88 12.09 -3.29 -24.03
CA VAL A 88 13.21 -3.95 -24.72
C VAL A 88 12.83 -5.41 -24.98
N PRO A 89 13.13 -5.97 -26.17
CA PRO A 89 12.98 -7.40 -26.41
C PRO A 89 13.76 -8.22 -25.37
N ALA A 90 13.13 -9.20 -24.74
CA ALA A 90 13.75 -9.98 -23.66
C ALA A 90 15.04 -10.68 -24.11
N ARG A 91 15.12 -11.08 -25.39
CA ARG A 91 16.29 -11.70 -26.02
C ARG A 91 17.55 -10.82 -26.06
N GLU A 92 17.42 -9.51 -25.88
CA GLU A 92 18.55 -8.58 -25.88
C GLU A 92 19.17 -8.41 -24.48
N LEU A 93 18.52 -8.95 -23.45
CA LEU A 93 18.99 -8.89 -22.07
C LEU A 93 19.42 -10.27 -21.59
N ASN A 94 20.65 -10.36 -21.08
CA ASN A 94 21.16 -11.59 -20.49
C ASN A 94 20.68 -11.76 -19.05
N TYR A 95 20.58 -13.01 -18.61
CA TYR A 95 20.31 -13.38 -17.21
C TYR A 95 19.03 -12.79 -16.60
N LEU A 96 17.98 -12.66 -17.42
CA LEU A 96 16.63 -12.42 -16.92
C LEU A 96 16.13 -13.62 -16.08
N ASN A 97 15.07 -13.42 -15.31
CA ASN A 97 14.47 -14.51 -14.53
C ASN A 97 13.84 -15.53 -15.50
N PRO A 98 14.31 -16.80 -15.53
CA PRO A 98 13.79 -17.80 -16.47
C PRO A 98 12.34 -18.22 -16.19
N ASP A 99 11.79 -17.88 -15.03
CA ASP A 99 10.38 -18.15 -14.71
C ASP A 99 9.41 -17.24 -15.50
N TYR A 100 9.92 -16.19 -16.17
CA TYR A 100 9.15 -15.30 -17.02
C TYR A 100 9.51 -15.52 -18.49
N ASP A 101 8.49 -15.66 -19.32
CA ASP A 101 8.58 -15.90 -20.76
C ASP A 101 8.08 -14.72 -21.61
N ASN A 102 7.90 -13.55 -20.97
CA ASN A 102 7.49 -12.32 -21.66
C ASN A 102 8.43 -12.00 -22.84
N PRO A 103 7.90 -11.76 -24.06
CA PRO A 103 8.74 -11.54 -25.24
C PRO A 103 9.49 -10.20 -25.21
N SER A 104 8.93 -9.22 -24.50
CA SER A 104 9.60 -7.96 -24.16
C SER A 104 9.44 -7.68 -22.68
N VAL A 105 10.35 -6.88 -22.13
CA VAL A 105 10.28 -6.43 -20.73
C VAL A 105 10.38 -4.91 -20.66
N LYS A 106 9.73 -4.31 -19.67
CA LYS A 106 9.87 -2.89 -19.36
C LYS A 106 10.96 -2.69 -18.30
N ILE A 107 11.88 -1.77 -18.59
CA ILE A 107 12.87 -1.25 -17.64
C ILE A 107 12.43 0.16 -17.24
N THR A 108 12.52 0.47 -15.96
CA THR A 108 12.16 1.77 -15.38
C THR A 108 13.35 2.38 -14.67
N GLU A 109 13.38 3.71 -14.62
CA GLU A 109 14.30 4.49 -13.79
C GLU A 109 13.55 5.72 -13.27
N ASN A 110 13.66 5.93 -11.96
CA ASN A 110 13.13 7.14 -11.35
C ASN A 110 14.00 8.36 -11.71
N CYS A 111 13.36 9.42 -12.21
CA CYS A 111 14.04 10.63 -12.67
C CYS A 111 14.48 11.55 -11.52
N GLU A 112 13.92 11.36 -10.32
CA GLU A 112 14.08 12.29 -9.21
C GLU A 112 15.20 11.83 -8.25
N TYR A 113 15.90 12.79 -7.63
CA TYR A 113 16.83 12.53 -6.52
C TYR A 113 16.14 12.64 -5.15
N ARG A 114 15.10 13.48 -5.08
CA ARG A 114 14.28 13.73 -3.88
C ARG A 114 12.81 13.74 -4.24
N PHE A 115 11.96 13.25 -3.34
CA PHE A 115 10.51 13.20 -3.53
C PHE A 115 9.82 14.35 -2.80
N PHE A 116 8.92 15.07 -3.48
CA PHE A 116 8.21 16.20 -2.90
C PHE A 116 6.97 15.77 -2.11
N GLN A 117 7.22 15.13 -0.97
CA GLN A 117 6.22 14.47 -0.15
C GLN A 117 5.21 15.42 0.47
N ARG A 118 3.97 14.94 0.62
CA ARG A 118 2.90 15.58 1.40
C ARG A 118 2.57 14.71 2.61
N PRO A 119 3.19 14.95 3.79
CA PRO A 119 2.97 14.11 4.96
C PRO A 119 1.67 14.51 5.69
N ASP A 120 0.53 14.08 5.14
CA ASP A 120 -0.80 14.44 5.66
C ASP A 120 -0.99 14.01 7.13
N GLU A 121 -0.40 12.88 7.52
CA GLU A 121 -0.53 12.31 8.87
C GLU A 121 0.49 12.85 9.89
N ALA A 122 1.51 13.60 9.45
CA ALA A 122 2.54 14.14 10.35
C ALA A 122 2.00 15.21 11.33
N ILE A 123 0.82 15.76 11.04
CA ILE A 123 0.11 16.62 12.00
C ILE A 123 -0.21 15.89 13.32
N ASN A 124 -0.37 14.57 13.26
CA ASN A 124 -0.56 13.69 14.40
C ASN A 124 0.80 13.30 15.00
N ARG A 125 1.19 13.99 16.08
CA ARG A 125 2.49 13.83 16.76
C ARG A 125 2.84 12.35 17.00
N GLY A 126 4.02 11.94 16.53
CA GLY A 126 4.56 10.58 16.68
C GLY A 126 3.97 9.52 15.77
N TYR A 127 2.98 9.87 14.94
CA TYR A 127 2.33 8.93 14.03
C TYR A 127 3.19 8.68 12.79
N ASP A 128 3.49 9.73 12.02
CA ASP A 128 4.37 9.65 10.86
C ASP A 128 5.83 9.78 11.27
N LYS A 129 6.41 8.64 11.67
CA LYS A 129 7.80 8.55 12.14
C LYS A 129 8.81 8.92 11.06
N GLN A 130 8.49 8.66 9.79
CA GLN A 130 9.39 8.95 8.68
C GLN A 130 9.44 10.46 8.43
N ALA A 131 8.28 11.11 8.32
CA ALA A 131 8.22 12.57 8.15
C ALA A 131 8.84 13.31 9.33
N GLU A 132 8.60 12.89 10.58
CA GLU A 132 9.25 13.51 11.74
C GLU A 132 10.77 13.34 11.73
N ALA A 133 11.27 12.18 11.32
CA ALA A 133 12.70 11.95 11.18
C ALA A 133 13.31 12.81 10.07
N ASP A 134 12.64 12.96 8.93
CA ASP A 134 13.14 13.73 7.78
C ASP A 134 13.06 15.24 7.99
N LEU A 135 12.00 15.74 8.61
CA LEU A 135 11.86 17.15 9.01
C LEU A 135 12.89 17.55 10.08
N ALA A 136 13.33 16.61 10.91
CA ALA A 136 14.36 16.84 11.91
C ALA A 136 15.80 16.83 11.34
N LYS A 137 15.99 16.45 10.06
CA LYS A 137 17.31 16.46 9.42
C LYS A 137 17.71 17.89 9.01
N PRO A 138 19.00 18.23 9.09
CA PRO A 138 19.50 19.46 8.48
C PRO A 138 19.42 19.40 6.95
N ASN A 139 19.38 20.56 6.30
CA ASN A 139 19.40 20.70 4.83
C ASN A 139 18.21 20.06 4.09
N THR A 140 17.10 19.80 4.78
CA THR A 140 15.82 19.44 4.17
C THR A 140 15.16 20.69 3.59
N PHE A 141 14.77 20.67 2.31
CA PHE A 141 13.93 21.72 1.75
C PHE A 141 12.50 21.52 2.26
N ILE A 142 11.92 22.55 2.88
CA ILE A 142 10.62 22.49 3.55
C ILE A 142 9.75 23.64 3.05
N SER A 143 8.46 23.36 2.82
CA SER A 143 7.47 24.32 2.36
C SER A 143 6.15 24.14 3.10
N ASN A 144 5.42 25.25 3.29
CA ASN A 144 4.10 25.29 3.92
C ASN A 144 4.04 24.79 5.38
N PHE A 145 5.12 24.92 6.13
CA PHE A 145 5.14 24.81 7.60
C PHE A 145 5.22 26.20 8.24
N GLN A 146 4.76 26.31 9.49
CA GLN A 146 4.86 27.54 10.25
C GLN A 146 6.33 27.76 10.68
N PRO A 147 6.93 28.95 10.45
CA PRO A 147 8.24 29.28 10.98
C PRO A 147 8.12 29.55 12.49
N LEU A 148 8.58 28.61 13.30
CA LEU A 148 8.53 28.68 14.76
C LEU A 148 9.83 29.24 15.34
N THR A 149 9.76 29.93 16.47
CA THR A 149 10.88 30.61 17.15
C THR A 149 11.38 29.82 18.37
N PRO A 150 12.51 30.23 19.01
CA PRO A 150 12.93 29.65 20.28
C PRO A 150 11.88 29.74 21.40
N ASP A 151 11.07 30.80 21.44
CA ASP A 151 9.93 30.93 22.36
C ASP A 151 8.87 29.84 22.11
N ASP A 152 8.47 29.64 20.84
CA ASP A 152 7.50 28.59 20.48
C ASP A 152 8.02 27.19 20.88
N ALA A 153 9.32 26.96 20.74
CA ALA A 153 9.94 25.71 21.16
C ALA A 153 9.83 25.48 22.68
N ARG A 154 10.02 26.53 23.48
CA ARG A 154 9.83 26.49 24.94
C ARG A 154 8.38 26.23 25.30
N GLU A 155 7.42 26.91 24.66
CA GLU A 155 5.99 26.68 24.87
C GLU A 155 5.57 25.24 24.53
N ILE A 156 6.05 24.70 23.40
CA ILE A 156 5.80 23.31 23.01
C ILE A 156 6.32 22.34 24.08
N MET A 157 7.48 22.62 24.68
CA MET A 157 8.08 21.77 25.72
C MET A 157 7.36 21.87 27.07
N GLU A 158 6.82 23.03 27.43
CA GLU A 158 6.04 23.22 28.66
C GLU A 158 4.79 22.32 28.69
N ASN A 159 4.20 22.05 27.51
CA ASN A 159 3.17 21.02 27.38
C ASN A 159 3.79 19.61 27.31
N ALA A 160 4.29 19.14 28.45
CA ALA A 160 5.01 17.86 28.56
C ALA A 160 4.23 16.66 27.98
N ILE A 161 2.89 16.64 28.11
CA ILE A 161 2.03 15.57 27.60
C ILE A 161 2.02 15.54 26.07
N LEU A 162 1.84 16.69 25.41
CA LEU A 162 1.86 16.74 23.94
C LEU A 162 3.27 16.61 23.40
N PHE A 163 4.26 17.16 24.09
CA PHE A 163 5.67 17.01 23.74
C PHE A 163 6.11 15.54 23.75
N ASP A 164 5.64 14.75 24.73
CA ASP A 164 6.01 13.34 24.82
C ASP A 164 5.50 12.50 23.63
N LYS A 165 4.44 12.95 22.94
CA LYS A 165 3.90 12.25 21.77
C LYS A 165 4.81 12.30 20.55
N TYR A 166 5.68 13.30 20.42
CA TYR A 166 6.63 13.36 19.30
C TYR A 166 7.60 12.18 19.31
N THR A 167 8.10 11.80 18.14
CA THR A 167 9.25 10.93 18.03
C THR A 167 10.52 11.62 18.55
N GLU A 168 11.51 10.82 18.94
CA GLU A 168 12.76 11.34 19.48
C GLU A 168 13.52 12.29 18.53
N PRO A 169 13.58 12.06 17.19
CA PRO A 169 14.16 13.03 16.26
C PRO A 169 13.53 14.42 16.36
N MET A 170 12.20 14.49 16.41
CA MET A 170 11.47 15.76 16.51
C MET A 170 11.64 16.39 17.90
N LYS A 171 11.63 15.59 18.98
CA LYS A 171 11.94 16.09 20.33
C LYS A 171 13.32 16.74 20.39
N LYS A 172 14.33 16.16 19.74
CA LYS A 172 15.70 16.69 19.71
C LYS A 172 15.79 18.05 19.01
N ILE A 173 15.12 18.22 17.86
CA ILE A 173 15.17 19.52 17.15
C ILE A 173 14.42 20.61 17.93
N ILE A 174 13.31 20.28 18.59
CA ILE A 174 12.57 21.21 19.46
C ILE A 174 13.44 21.64 20.66
N ARG A 175 14.04 20.68 21.39
CA ARG A 175 14.94 20.99 22.52
C ARG A 175 16.11 21.86 22.09
N LYS A 176 16.68 21.58 20.91
CA LYS A 176 17.76 22.39 20.34
C LYS A 176 17.26 23.81 20.01
N ALA A 177 16.09 23.93 19.38
CA ALA A 177 15.51 25.23 19.02
C ALA A 177 15.25 26.11 20.24
N ALA A 178 14.80 25.54 21.36
CA ALA A 178 14.57 26.26 22.62
C ALA A 178 15.85 26.90 23.21
N LEU A 179 17.03 26.40 22.85
CA LEU A 179 18.34 26.90 23.30
C LEU A 179 19.02 27.81 22.26
N ASN A 180 18.44 27.96 21.06
CA ASN A 180 19.04 28.78 20.02
C ASN A 180 18.81 30.28 20.31
N PRO A 181 19.65 31.17 19.74
CA PRO A 181 19.42 32.62 19.81
C PRO A 181 18.10 33.03 19.17
N GLU A 182 17.54 34.14 19.67
CA GLU A 182 16.39 34.81 19.05
C GLU A 182 16.68 35.18 17.59
N GLY A 183 15.63 35.18 16.76
CA GLY A 183 15.76 35.38 15.31
C GLY A 183 16.17 34.14 14.51
N THR A 184 16.34 32.98 15.17
CA THR A 184 16.42 31.69 14.50
C THR A 184 15.04 31.05 14.34
N TYR A 185 14.91 30.13 13.39
CA TYR A 185 13.64 29.47 13.10
C TYR A 185 13.80 27.95 13.01
N PHE A 186 12.72 27.25 13.34
CA PHE A 186 12.56 25.82 13.10
C PHE A 186 11.14 25.51 12.64
N VAL A 187 10.87 24.24 12.30
CA VAL A 187 9.53 23.76 11.99
C VAL A 187 9.21 22.53 12.84
N SER A 188 7.93 22.23 13.01
CA SER A 188 7.46 21.01 13.66
C SER A 188 6.42 20.32 12.79
N SER A 189 6.39 18.99 12.84
CA SER A 189 5.42 18.15 12.11
C SER A 189 3.97 18.53 12.39
N SER A 190 3.67 19.01 13.60
CA SER A 190 2.30 19.39 14.00
C SER A 190 1.94 20.86 13.74
N HIS A 191 2.80 21.63 13.07
CA HIS A 191 2.56 23.07 12.84
C HIS A 191 2.64 23.42 11.35
N PRO A 192 1.62 23.05 10.55
CA PRO A 192 1.46 23.57 9.20
C PRO A 192 1.38 25.09 9.19
N ARG A 193 1.75 25.70 8.05
CA ARG A 193 1.56 27.13 7.82
C ARG A 193 0.10 27.51 8.02
N ILE A 194 -0.15 28.61 8.71
CA ILE A 194 -1.50 29.18 8.83
C ILE A 194 -1.86 29.94 7.54
N VAL A 195 -2.97 29.56 6.93
CA VAL A 195 -3.55 30.20 5.73
C VAL A 195 -4.99 30.57 6.05
N ASN A 196 -5.34 31.85 5.95
CA ASN A 196 -6.68 32.38 6.31
C ASN A 196 -7.11 31.96 7.74
N GLY A 197 -6.19 32.03 8.70
CA GLY A 197 -6.45 31.73 10.10
C GLY A 197 -6.56 30.23 10.45
N LYS A 198 -6.30 29.31 9.52
CA LYS A 198 -6.33 27.85 9.77
C LYS A 198 -5.06 27.16 9.28
N PRO A 199 -4.65 26.03 9.90
CA PRO A 199 -3.56 25.22 9.38
C PRO A 199 -3.83 24.77 7.93
N GLY A 200 -2.87 25.00 7.05
CA GLY A 200 -2.92 24.55 5.66
C GLY A 200 -2.86 23.02 5.58
N LYS A 201 -3.46 22.45 4.52
CA LYS A 201 -3.49 21.00 4.27
C LYS A 201 -2.38 20.49 3.34
N ASN A 202 -1.55 21.38 2.82
CA ASN A 202 -0.54 21.04 1.80
C ASN A 202 0.89 21.31 2.30
N VAL A 203 1.22 20.71 3.45
CA VAL A 203 2.59 20.68 3.97
C VAL A 203 3.50 19.91 3.02
N ARG A 204 4.74 20.37 2.82
CA ARG A 204 5.65 19.73 1.87
C ARG A 204 7.10 19.73 2.36
N TYR A 205 7.82 18.68 1.99
CA TYR A 205 9.28 18.63 2.12
C TYR A 205 9.88 17.78 0.99
N LEU A 206 11.16 17.98 0.68
CA LEU A 206 11.89 17.10 -0.22
C LEU A 206 12.55 15.97 0.59
N GLN A 207 11.99 14.76 0.49
CA GLN A 207 12.54 13.54 1.07
C GLN A 207 13.69 13.03 0.20
N ASP A 208 14.86 12.79 0.78
CA ASP A 208 15.95 12.09 0.09
C ASP A 208 15.55 10.65 -0.24
N ARG A 209 15.89 10.20 -1.45
CA ARG A 209 15.66 8.83 -1.90
C ARG A 209 16.26 7.79 -0.95
N SER A 210 15.43 6.83 -0.56
CA SER A 210 15.80 5.79 0.41
C SER A 210 16.95 4.90 -0.08
N ASP A 211 17.02 4.60 -1.38
CA ASP A 211 18.07 3.78 -1.97
C ASP A 211 19.44 4.47 -1.97
N ILE A 212 19.46 5.80 -1.91
CA ILE A 212 20.68 6.62 -1.81
C ILE A 212 21.13 6.73 -0.34
N LEU A 213 20.18 6.86 0.59
CA LEU A 213 20.46 6.89 2.02
C LEU A 213 20.90 5.51 2.55
N ASN A 214 20.35 4.44 1.99
CA ASN A 214 20.60 3.05 2.42
C ASN A 214 21.16 2.21 1.26
N PRO A 215 22.36 2.52 0.73
CA PRO A 215 22.93 1.83 -0.43
C PRO A 215 23.15 0.33 -0.19
N ARG A 216 23.27 -0.07 1.08
CA ARG A 216 23.36 -1.48 1.49
C ARG A 216 22.15 -2.29 1.05
N GLU A 217 20.94 -1.73 1.12
CA GLU A 217 19.71 -2.45 0.75
C GLU A 217 19.70 -2.78 -0.74
N ARG A 218 20.02 -1.77 -1.58
CA ARG A 218 20.19 -1.96 -3.03
C ARG A 218 21.27 -3.00 -3.35
N TYR A 219 22.41 -2.93 -2.67
CA TYR A 219 23.48 -3.91 -2.83
C TYR A 219 23.02 -5.34 -2.47
N LEU A 220 22.34 -5.53 -1.33
CA LEU A 220 21.83 -6.83 -0.92
C LEU A 220 20.80 -7.39 -1.90
N ALA A 221 19.89 -6.54 -2.42
CA ALA A 221 18.92 -6.94 -3.43
C ALA A 221 19.61 -7.39 -4.73
N GLN A 222 20.60 -6.61 -5.20
CA GLN A 222 21.40 -6.97 -6.38
C GLN A 222 22.16 -8.28 -6.18
N MET A 223 22.80 -8.47 -5.03
CA MET A 223 23.52 -9.70 -4.71
C MET A 223 22.59 -10.90 -4.60
N GLY A 224 21.40 -10.74 -4.01
CA GLY A 224 20.38 -11.79 -3.94
C GLY A 224 19.96 -12.25 -5.34
N ILE A 225 19.64 -11.31 -6.24
CA ILE A 225 19.28 -11.63 -7.62
C ILE A 225 20.45 -12.27 -8.37
N ARG A 226 21.66 -11.71 -8.21
CA ARG A 226 22.89 -12.22 -8.83
C ARG A 226 23.11 -13.68 -8.47
N LEU A 227 23.02 -14.03 -7.19
CA LEU A 227 23.17 -15.41 -6.72
C LEU A 227 22.03 -16.31 -7.22
N TYR A 228 20.79 -15.85 -7.15
CA TYR A 228 19.62 -16.62 -7.61
C TYR A 228 19.70 -16.96 -9.11
N ARG A 229 20.03 -15.97 -9.94
CA ARG A 229 20.11 -16.11 -11.42
C ARG A 229 21.51 -16.52 -11.91
N LYS A 230 22.45 -16.77 -10.99
CA LYS A 230 23.85 -17.16 -11.27
C LYS A 230 24.57 -16.17 -12.23
N ILE A 231 24.41 -14.87 -11.99
CA ILE A 231 24.96 -13.80 -12.84
C ILE A 231 26.46 -13.62 -12.55
N PRO A 232 27.36 -13.72 -13.55
CA PRO A 232 28.80 -13.48 -13.39
C PRO A 232 29.11 -12.09 -12.83
N ALA A 233 30.10 -11.95 -11.95
CA ALA A 233 30.35 -10.75 -11.14
C ALA A 233 30.48 -9.42 -11.94
N ASP A 234 31.03 -9.51 -13.15
CA ASP A 234 31.24 -8.42 -14.11
C ASP A 234 29.99 -8.09 -14.96
N SER A 235 28.97 -8.96 -14.95
CA SER A 235 27.74 -8.76 -15.71
C SER A 235 26.70 -7.95 -14.93
N PRO A 236 25.86 -7.14 -15.61
CA PRO A 236 24.84 -6.31 -14.97
C PRO A 236 23.69 -7.15 -14.38
N VAL A 237 23.01 -6.58 -13.39
CA VAL A 237 21.78 -7.14 -12.80
C VAL A 237 20.59 -6.27 -13.21
N TYR A 238 19.66 -6.84 -13.96
CA TYR A 238 18.46 -6.13 -14.41
C TYR A 238 17.25 -6.35 -13.48
N PHE A 239 16.46 -5.29 -13.32
CA PHE A 239 15.22 -5.23 -12.55
C PHE A 239 14.03 -4.92 -13.48
N PRO A 240 13.67 -5.83 -14.40
CA PRO A 240 12.49 -5.61 -15.25
C PRO A 240 11.21 -5.60 -14.42
N VAL A 241 10.22 -4.84 -14.87
CA VAL A 241 8.86 -4.92 -14.36
C VAL A 241 8.34 -6.34 -14.56
N ASN A 242 7.75 -6.92 -13.52
CA ASN A 242 7.18 -8.27 -13.58
C ASN A 242 5.64 -8.27 -13.48
N THR A 243 5.03 -7.19 -13.00
CA THR A 243 3.59 -7.07 -12.82
C THR A 243 3.20 -5.60 -12.80
N VAL A 244 2.07 -5.25 -13.42
CA VAL A 244 1.50 -3.90 -13.38
C VAL A 244 0.21 -3.91 -12.55
N LEU A 245 0.24 -3.20 -11.42
CA LEU A 245 -0.84 -3.19 -10.42
C LEU A 245 -1.37 -1.76 -10.21
N PRO A 246 -2.11 -1.15 -11.16
CA PRO A 246 -2.58 0.21 -11.00
C PRO A 246 -3.49 0.34 -9.77
N GLY A 247 -3.36 1.45 -9.04
CA GLY A 247 -4.23 1.75 -7.92
C GLY A 247 -5.43 2.58 -8.36
N ARG A 248 -6.61 2.28 -7.81
CA ARG A 248 -7.83 3.06 -8.05
C ARG A 248 -8.35 3.63 -6.73
N ARG A 249 -8.52 4.94 -6.69
CA ARG A 249 -9.18 5.61 -5.57
C ARG A 249 -10.71 5.54 -5.73
N ASN A 250 -11.32 4.68 -4.94
CA ASN A 250 -12.77 4.57 -4.85
C ASN A 250 -13.31 5.53 -3.79
N ASN A 251 -14.53 6.02 -4.01
CA ASN A 251 -15.27 6.86 -3.05
C ASN A 251 -16.68 6.31 -2.82
N PRO A 252 -17.21 6.46 -1.58
CA PRO A 252 -18.57 6.09 -1.27
C PRO A 252 -19.56 7.09 -1.89
N PRO A 253 -20.87 6.83 -1.80
CA PRO A 253 -21.91 7.81 -2.10
C PRO A 253 -21.80 9.02 -1.16
N GLU A 254 -21.75 10.23 -1.73
CA GLU A 254 -21.79 11.49 -0.98
C GLU A 254 -22.70 12.50 -1.71
N PRO A 255 -23.33 13.46 -1.01
CA PRO A 255 -24.19 14.46 -1.67
C PRO A 255 -23.46 15.21 -2.78
N GLY A 256 -23.95 15.08 -4.02
CA GLY A 256 -23.36 15.72 -5.19
C GLY A 256 -22.12 15.02 -5.78
N ILE A 257 -21.68 13.89 -5.20
CA ILE A 257 -20.55 13.10 -5.69
C ILE A 257 -21.03 11.71 -6.07
N ARG A 258 -20.75 11.32 -7.32
CA ARG A 258 -21.11 9.99 -7.81
C ARG A 258 -20.28 8.90 -7.11
N PRO A 259 -20.89 7.81 -6.61
CA PRO A 259 -20.11 6.69 -6.07
C PRO A 259 -19.28 6.04 -7.17
N LEU A 260 -18.03 5.72 -6.85
CA LEU A 260 -17.11 5.01 -7.74
C LEU A 260 -16.54 3.73 -7.11
N ALA A 261 -17.08 3.31 -5.96
CA ALA A 261 -16.64 2.12 -5.23
C ALA A 261 -17.18 0.79 -5.79
N VAL A 262 -17.26 0.69 -7.13
CA VAL A 262 -17.75 -0.51 -7.84
C VAL A 262 -16.70 -1.61 -7.99
N TYR A 263 -15.45 -1.33 -7.60
CA TYR A 263 -14.36 -2.30 -7.62
C TYR A 263 -14.31 -3.07 -6.31
N ASN A 264 -14.07 -4.37 -6.43
CA ASN A 264 -13.63 -5.23 -5.34
C ASN A 264 -12.12 -4.97 -5.03
N PRO A 265 -11.49 -5.66 -4.06
CA PRO A 265 -10.09 -5.44 -3.70
C PRO A 265 -9.08 -5.51 -4.86
N ILE A 266 -9.27 -6.44 -5.80
CA ILE A 266 -8.37 -6.68 -6.95
C ILE A 266 -9.19 -7.11 -8.17
N HIS A 267 -9.17 -6.30 -9.21
CA HIS A 267 -9.74 -6.62 -10.52
C HIS A 267 -8.64 -7.00 -11.51
N TYR A 268 -8.95 -7.90 -12.43
CA TYR A 268 -8.18 -8.12 -13.65
C TYR A 268 -8.96 -7.54 -14.83
N GLN A 269 -8.32 -6.70 -15.63
CA GLN A 269 -8.93 -6.12 -16.82
C GLN A 269 -8.14 -6.55 -18.06
N GLU A 270 -8.86 -7.09 -19.05
CA GLU A 270 -8.31 -7.29 -20.38
C GLU A 270 -7.97 -5.91 -20.98
N LEU A 271 -7.06 -5.86 -21.97
CA LEU A 271 -6.53 -4.59 -22.47
C LEU A 271 -7.61 -3.56 -22.89
N PRO A 272 -8.74 -3.93 -23.53
CA PRO A 272 -9.77 -2.95 -23.86
C PRO A 272 -10.35 -2.26 -22.63
N GLU A 273 -10.78 -3.04 -21.63
CA GLU A 273 -11.34 -2.51 -20.38
C GLU A 273 -10.29 -1.75 -19.56
N LEU A 274 -9.05 -2.23 -19.53
CA LEU A 274 -7.95 -1.55 -18.85
C LEU A 274 -7.69 -0.18 -19.49
N PHE A 275 -7.70 -0.09 -20.82
CA PHE A 275 -7.50 1.17 -21.53
C PHE A 275 -8.70 2.11 -21.43
N MET A 276 -9.93 1.61 -21.24
CA MET A 276 -11.03 2.48 -20.84
C MET A 276 -10.69 3.20 -19.53
N ASP A 277 -10.12 2.49 -18.54
CA ASP A 277 -9.77 3.10 -17.26
C ASP A 277 -8.57 4.04 -17.38
N PHE A 278 -7.51 3.65 -18.09
CA PHE A 278 -6.34 4.50 -18.32
C PHE A 278 -6.63 5.77 -19.10
N ILE A 279 -7.55 5.73 -20.08
CA ILE A 279 -7.97 6.94 -20.80
C ILE A 279 -8.74 7.88 -19.87
N CYS A 280 -9.62 7.34 -19.03
CA CYS A 280 -10.53 8.15 -18.24
C CYS A 280 -9.90 8.64 -16.93
N SER A 281 -9.05 7.83 -16.28
CA SER A 281 -8.47 8.05 -14.95
C SER A 281 -9.45 8.72 -13.99
N LEU A 282 -10.56 8.02 -13.71
CA LEU A 282 -11.71 8.59 -13.03
C LEU A 282 -11.44 8.86 -11.55
N THR A 283 -12.01 9.95 -11.05
CA THR A 283 -11.92 10.35 -9.63
C THR A 283 -13.24 10.94 -9.15
N GLY A 284 -13.57 10.72 -7.87
CA GLY A 284 -14.74 11.34 -7.23
C GLY A 284 -14.56 12.85 -6.98
N LYS A 285 -13.33 13.37 -7.12
CA LYS A 285 -13.04 14.80 -6.96
C LYS A 285 -13.42 15.57 -8.22
N SER A 286 -13.94 16.78 -8.05
CA SER A 286 -14.26 17.70 -9.15
C SER A 286 -15.15 17.04 -10.23
N PRO A 287 -16.38 16.59 -9.88
CA PRO A 287 -17.27 15.95 -10.83
C PRO A 287 -17.62 16.87 -12.00
N SER A 288 -17.82 16.26 -13.17
CA SER A 288 -18.32 16.95 -14.37
C SER A 288 -19.84 17.06 -14.36
N THR A 289 -20.41 17.79 -15.32
CA THR A 289 -21.87 17.93 -15.45
C THR A 289 -22.58 16.60 -15.71
N THR A 290 -21.89 15.59 -16.25
CA THR A 290 -22.47 14.30 -16.65
C THR A 290 -21.94 13.10 -15.86
N GLY A 291 -20.96 13.28 -14.97
CA GLY A 291 -20.38 12.16 -14.25
C GLY A 291 -19.25 12.54 -13.29
N ALA A 292 -18.30 11.62 -13.15
CA ALA A 292 -17.14 11.78 -12.29
C ALA A 292 -16.16 12.84 -12.83
N GLY A 293 -15.17 13.19 -12.01
CA GLY A 293 -13.99 13.91 -12.47
C GLY A 293 -13.02 12.96 -13.19
N SER A 294 -12.08 13.56 -13.92
CA SER A 294 -11.05 12.84 -14.67
C SER A 294 -9.70 13.51 -14.46
N GLU A 295 -8.67 12.71 -14.18
CA GLU A 295 -7.27 13.16 -14.17
C GLU A 295 -6.65 13.10 -15.59
N GLY A 296 -7.47 12.76 -16.60
CA GLY A 296 -7.12 12.56 -17.99
C GLY A 296 -6.29 11.31 -18.25
N ALA A 297 -5.85 11.14 -19.50
CA ALA A 297 -5.13 9.94 -19.91
C ALA A 297 -3.90 9.69 -19.02
N LEU A 298 -3.81 8.49 -18.46
CA LEU A 298 -2.72 8.01 -17.61
C LEU A 298 -2.41 8.92 -16.41
N THR A 299 -3.41 9.62 -15.87
CA THR A 299 -3.29 10.67 -14.83
C THR A 299 -2.33 11.82 -15.20
N LYS A 300 -2.05 12.01 -16.50
CA LYS A 300 -1.03 12.94 -17.01
C LYS A 300 -1.58 14.20 -17.67
N ALA A 301 -2.89 14.46 -17.65
CA ALA A 301 -3.42 15.66 -18.31
C ALA A 301 -2.77 16.98 -17.87
N PRO A 302 -2.47 17.22 -16.57
CA PRO A 302 -1.78 18.43 -16.14
C PRO A 302 -0.30 18.50 -16.56
N PHE A 303 0.28 17.41 -17.06
CA PHE A 303 1.73 17.25 -17.30
C PHE A 303 2.06 16.90 -18.76
N ASN A 304 1.06 16.84 -19.64
CA ASN A 304 1.25 16.52 -21.05
C ASN A 304 0.89 17.73 -21.92
N ALA A 305 1.93 18.37 -22.48
CA ALA A 305 1.78 19.50 -23.40
C ALA A 305 1.47 19.07 -24.85
N LEU A 306 1.39 17.77 -25.13
CA LEU A 306 1.14 17.19 -26.45
C LEU A 306 -0.23 16.51 -26.51
N VAL A 307 -0.54 15.89 -27.65
CA VAL A 307 -1.75 15.08 -27.80
C VAL A 307 -1.66 13.81 -26.94
N PRO A 308 -2.66 13.51 -26.08
CA PRO A 308 -2.61 12.35 -25.19
C PRO A 308 -2.55 10.99 -25.91
N THR A 309 -2.97 10.95 -27.19
CA THR A 309 -2.96 9.73 -28.01
C THR A 309 -1.55 9.17 -28.22
N SER A 310 -0.51 10.00 -28.22
CA SER A 310 0.88 9.52 -28.32
C SER A 310 1.27 8.67 -27.11
N ASP A 311 0.92 9.14 -25.90
CA ASP A 311 1.16 8.41 -24.66
C ASP A 311 0.32 7.13 -24.59
N LEU A 312 -0.95 7.20 -24.98
CA LEU A 312 -1.85 6.05 -24.99
C LEU A 312 -1.40 4.98 -25.99
N ASN A 313 -0.98 5.36 -27.19
CA ASN A 313 -0.45 4.42 -28.18
C ASN A 313 0.83 3.76 -27.67
N ASN A 314 1.75 4.54 -27.09
CA ASN A 314 2.98 4.00 -26.50
C ASN A 314 2.69 3.04 -25.35
N ALA A 315 1.77 3.38 -24.45
CA ALA A 315 1.32 2.50 -23.39
C ALA A 315 0.70 1.21 -23.95
N LEU A 316 -0.20 1.32 -24.94
CA LEU A 316 -0.89 0.16 -25.52
C LEU A 316 0.10 -0.80 -26.18
N VAL A 317 0.99 -0.27 -27.01
CA VAL A 317 2.06 -1.06 -27.64
C VAL A 317 2.97 -1.68 -26.57
N SER A 318 3.30 -0.96 -25.50
CA SER A 318 4.05 -1.52 -24.38
C SER A 318 3.35 -2.74 -23.78
N PHE A 319 2.06 -2.67 -23.47
CA PHE A 319 1.32 -3.79 -22.90
C PHE A 319 1.24 -4.98 -23.86
N ILE A 320 1.00 -4.73 -25.15
CA ILE A 320 0.95 -5.76 -26.19
C ILE A 320 2.31 -6.46 -26.33
N LEU A 321 3.40 -5.70 -26.41
CA LEU A 321 4.74 -6.23 -26.63
C LEU A 321 5.32 -6.95 -25.41
N THR A 322 4.97 -6.53 -24.20
CA THR A 322 5.41 -7.23 -22.98
C THR A 322 4.49 -8.39 -22.61
N GLY A 323 3.23 -8.38 -23.07
CA GLY A 323 2.21 -9.31 -22.60
C GLY A 323 1.94 -9.15 -21.11
N TYR A 324 1.98 -7.91 -20.59
CA TYR A 324 1.68 -7.65 -19.19
C TYR A 324 0.17 -7.62 -18.94
N ASP A 325 -0.21 -8.14 -17.78
CA ASP A 325 -1.58 -8.10 -17.28
C ASP A 325 -1.82 -6.84 -16.43
N GLY A 326 -3.02 -6.29 -16.51
CA GLY A 326 -3.45 -5.15 -15.69
C GLY A 326 -4.35 -5.61 -14.54
N PHE A 327 -3.82 -5.57 -13.32
CA PHE A 327 -4.60 -5.85 -12.12
C PHE A 327 -4.83 -4.59 -11.26
N THR A 328 -6.03 -4.04 -11.34
CA THR A 328 -6.41 -2.81 -10.61
C THR A 328 -6.70 -3.11 -9.15
N THR A 329 -6.10 -2.35 -8.23
CA THR A 329 -6.23 -2.53 -6.78
C THR A 329 -7.03 -1.39 -6.15
N ALA A 330 -7.95 -1.72 -5.24
CA ALA A 330 -8.80 -0.73 -4.60
C ALA A 330 -8.07 0.04 -3.48
N ALA A 331 -8.27 1.36 -3.45
CA ALA A 331 -7.91 2.26 -2.36
C ALA A 331 -9.10 3.14 -1.97
N GLY A 332 -9.12 3.64 -0.74
CA GLY A 332 -10.21 4.42 -0.16
C GLY A 332 -11.35 3.52 0.32
N TYR A 333 -12.10 2.94 -0.62
CA TYR A 333 -13.31 2.16 -0.32
C TYR A 333 -13.45 0.90 -1.19
N VAL A 334 -14.13 -0.12 -0.66
CA VAL A 334 -14.62 -1.30 -1.39
C VAL A 334 -16.13 -1.39 -1.19
N GLY A 335 -16.90 -1.09 -2.24
CA GLY A 335 -18.32 -0.79 -2.10
C GLY A 335 -18.59 0.45 -1.21
N PRO A 336 -19.87 0.79 -0.98
CA PRO A 336 -20.25 1.95 -0.19
C PRO A 336 -19.95 1.82 1.31
N LYS A 337 -19.76 0.59 1.84
CA LYS A 337 -19.65 0.35 3.29
C LYS A 337 -18.21 0.28 3.79
N TYR A 338 -17.31 -0.39 3.07
CA TYR A 338 -15.99 -0.70 3.61
C TYR A 338 -14.97 0.37 3.25
N ARG A 339 -14.67 1.23 4.23
CA ARG A 339 -13.46 2.06 4.17
C ARG A 339 -12.24 1.18 4.34
N VAL A 340 -11.27 1.29 3.44
CA VAL A 340 -10.02 0.53 3.42
C VAL A 340 -8.78 1.42 3.40
N ASP A 341 -8.93 2.73 3.19
CA ASP A 341 -7.83 3.68 3.03
C ASP A 341 -6.74 3.12 2.08
N HIS A 342 -5.52 2.89 2.56
CA HIS A 342 -4.43 2.25 1.80
C HIS A 342 -4.10 0.84 2.28
N ASP A 343 -4.93 0.22 3.13
CA ASP A 343 -4.64 -1.10 3.70
C ASP A 343 -4.50 -2.17 2.62
N ILE A 344 -5.36 -2.14 1.59
CA ILE A 344 -5.26 -3.03 0.43
C ILE A 344 -4.02 -2.69 -0.41
N SER A 345 -3.74 -1.40 -0.64
CA SER A 345 -2.55 -0.97 -1.41
C SER A 345 -1.24 -1.47 -0.78
N LEU A 346 -1.17 -1.54 0.55
CA LEU A 346 -0.01 -2.07 1.28
C LEU A 346 0.02 -3.61 1.31
N LEU A 347 -1.14 -4.25 1.36
CA LEU A 347 -1.28 -5.70 1.41
C LEU A 347 -1.00 -6.37 0.06
N VAL A 348 -1.48 -5.82 -1.05
CA VAL A 348 -1.38 -6.47 -2.36
C VAL A 348 0.07 -6.82 -2.73
N PRO A 349 1.07 -5.94 -2.57
CA PRO A 349 2.47 -6.30 -2.82
C PRO A 349 2.96 -7.48 -1.98
N GLU A 350 2.46 -7.66 -0.75
CA GLU A 350 2.81 -8.79 0.11
C GLU A 350 2.20 -10.10 -0.40
N ILE A 351 0.97 -10.06 -0.93
CA ILE A 351 0.35 -11.23 -1.54
C ILE A 351 1.06 -11.56 -2.86
N TRP A 352 1.23 -10.55 -3.73
CA TRP A 352 1.70 -10.74 -5.10
C TRP A 352 3.12 -11.30 -5.16
N CYS A 353 4.03 -10.77 -4.33
CA CYS A 353 5.42 -11.25 -4.32
C CYS A 353 5.54 -12.69 -3.81
N ARG A 354 4.53 -13.20 -3.10
CA ARG A 354 4.46 -14.57 -2.59
C ARG A 354 3.73 -15.53 -3.53
N LEU A 355 3.12 -15.05 -4.62
CA LEU A 355 2.59 -15.89 -5.70
C LEU A 355 3.74 -16.39 -6.60
N LYS A 356 3.65 -17.63 -7.08
CA LYS A 356 4.51 -18.12 -8.17
C LYS A 356 4.13 -17.40 -9.46
N VAL A 357 5.03 -17.35 -10.45
CA VAL A 357 4.76 -16.66 -11.73
C VAL A 357 3.48 -17.20 -12.40
N LYS A 358 3.34 -18.52 -12.51
CA LYS A 358 2.11 -19.17 -13.03
C LYS A 358 0.85 -18.85 -12.23
N GLU A 359 0.96 -18.59 -10.93
CA GLU A 359 -0.21 -18.25 -10.10
C GLU A 359 -0.67 -16.80 -10.31
N ARG A 360 0.14 -15.98 -10.98
CA ARG A 360 -0.18 -14.58 -11.34
C ARG A 360 -0.83 -14.45 -12.72
N ASP A 361 -0.74 -15.49 -13.54
CA ASP A 361 -1.32 -15.56 -14.88
C ASP A 361 -2.87 -15.53 -14.80
N PRO A 362 -3.55 -14.56 -15.44
CA PRO A 362 -5.00 -14.49 -15.45
C PRO A 362 -5.68 -15.73 -16.04
N GLU A 363 -5.09 -16.41 -17.02
CA GLU A 363 -5.67 -17.64 -17.57
C GLU A 363 -5.64 -18.76 -16.55
N TYR A 364 -4.51 -18.93 -15.85
CA TYR A 364 -4.44 -19.83 -14.71
C TYR A 364 -5.48 -19.46 -13.65
N MET A 365 -5.63 -18.17 -13.33
CA MET A 365 -6.61 -17.74 -12.35
C MET A 365 -8.06 -18.03 -12.77
N LYS A 366 -8.43 -17.75 -14.02
CA LYS A 366 -9.76 -18.06 -14.57
C LYS A 366 -10.05 -19.55 -14.54
N ASN A 367 -9.12 -20.36 -15.02
CA ASN A 367 -9.28 -21.82 -15.11
C ASN A 367 -9.42 -22.50 -13.74
N ASN A 368 -8.89 -21.89 -12.68
CA ASN A 368 -8.96 -22.42 -11.31
C ASN A 368 -10.02 -21.73 -10.43
N GLY A 369 -10.87 -20.86 -11.01
CA GLY A 369 -11.95 -20.19 -10.28
C GLY A 369 -11.46 -19.09 -9.32
N TYR A 370 -10.26 -18.57 -9.52
CA TYR A 370 -9.70 -17.45 -8.76
C TYR A 370 -10.15 -16.09 -9.28
N LEU A 371 -10.56 -16.02 -10.55
CA LEU A 371 -11.18 -14.85 -11.17
C LEU A 371 -12.60 -15.17 -11.64
N GLU A 372 -13.51 -14.24 -11.41
CA GLU A 372 -14.89 -14.28 -11.90
C GLU A 372 -15.12 -13.13 -12.88
N LYS A 373 -15.73 -13.43 -14.05
CA LYS A 373 -16.09 -12.41 -15.04
C LYS A 373 -17.33 -11.64 -14.60
N ILE A 374 -17.25 -10.32 -14.60
CA ILE A 374 -18.41 -9.46 -14.35
C ILE A 374 -19.21 -9.34 -15.65
N ARG A 375 -20.53 -9.45 -15.55
CA ARG A 375 -21.45 -9.42 -16.70
C ARG A 375 -22.38 -8.23 -16.61
N ASP A 376 -22.82 -7.74 -17.76
CA ASP A 376 -23.88 -6.75 -17.84
C ASP A 376 -25.17 -7.32 -17.27
N PHE A 377 -25.97 -6.46 -16.64
CA PHE A 377 -27.25 -6.84 -16.04
C PHE A 377 -28.24 -5.68 -16.13
N LYS A 378 -29.53 -5.99 -15.92
CA LYS A 378 -30.59 -4.97 -15.81
C LYS A 378 -30.83 -4.64 -14.35
N HIS A 379 -30.84 -3.34 -14.04
CA HIS A 379 -31.25 -2.83 -12.73
C HIS A 379 -32.26 -1.70 -12.92
N LYS A 380 -33.41 -1.78 -12.24
CA LYS A 380 -34.53 -0.82 -12.37
C LYS A 380 -34.88 -0.48 -13.83
N GLY A 381 -34.90 -1.50 -14.69
CA GLY A 381 -35.22 -1.37 -16.12
C GLY A 381 -34.11 -0.77 -17.00
N LYS A 382 -32.97 -0.35 -16.43
CA LYS A 382 -31.82 0.18 -17.17
C LYS A 382 -30.74 -0.89 -17.32
N MET A 383 -30.05 -0.89 -18.45
CA MET A 383 -28.88 -1.74 -18.65
C MET A 383 -27.67 -1.14 -17.89
N VAL A 384 -27.01 -1.97 -17.09
CA VAL A 384 -25.76 -1.66 -16.40
C VAL A 384 -24.64 -2.40 -17.13
N TYR A 385 -23.72 -1.64 -17.73
CA TYR A 385 -22.58 -2.18 -18.50
C TYR A 385 -21.41 -2.59 -17.59
N ALA A 386 -21.68 -3.48 -16.63
CA ALA A 386 -20.71 -3.90 -15.62
C ALA A 386 -19.58 -4.77 -16.19
N SER A 387 -19.74 -5.35 -17.38
CA SER A 387 -18.67 -6.09 -18.07
C SER A 387 -17.40 -5.26 -18.30
N ARG A 388 -17.52 -3.93 -18.32
CA ARG A 388 -16.39 -2.99 -18.42
C ARG A 388 -15.42 -3.05 -17.22
N LEU A 389 -15.84 -3.67 -16.12
CA LEU A 389 -15.01 -3.89 -14.92
C LEU A 389 -14.12 -5.14 -15.06
N GLY A 390 -14.25 -5.89 -16.14
CA GLY A 390 -13.45 -7.09 -16.43
C GLY A 390 -13.79 -8.26 -15.49
N TYR A 391 -12.77 -8.75 -14.80
CA TYR A 391 -12.83 -9.84 -13.86
C TYR A 391 -12.45 -9.34 -12.46
N ARG A 392 -12.85 -10.10 -11.45
CA ARG A 392 -12.58 -9.78 -10.06
C ARG A 392 -12.11 -11.01 -9.30
N ILE A 393 -11.28 -10.82 -8.28
CA ILE A 393 -10.87 -11.95 -7.42
C ILE A 393 -12.08 -12.56 -6.70
N THR A 394 -12.03 -13.87 -6.47
CA THR A 394 -13.08 -14.62 -5.76
C THR A 394 -12.69 -14.91 -4.31
N GLU A 395 -13.65 -15.40 -3.51
CA GLU A 395 -13.36 -15.93 -2.17
C GLU A 395 -12.33 -17.05 -2.20
N LYS A 396 -12.32 -17.86 -3.28
CA LYS A 396 -11.33 -18.92 -3.48
C LYS A 396 -9.91 -18.37 -3.62
N PHE A 397 -9.73 -17.23 -4.31
CA PHE A 397 -8.43 -16.55 -4.39
C PHE A 397 -7.95 -16.13 -3.00
N VAL A 398 -8.85 -15.56 -2.19
CA VAL A 398 -8.54 -15.17 -0.81
C VAL A 398 -8.14 -16.40 0.00
N GLN A 399 -8.95 -17.46 0.00
CA GLN A 399 -8.69 -18.68 0.75
C GLN A 399 -7.33 -19.31 0.43
N ASP A 400 -6.99 -19.45 -0.85
CA ASP A 400 -5.81 -20.21 -1.28
C ASP A 400 -4.52 -19.38 -1.22
N PHE A 401 -4.59 -18.06 -1.41
CA PHE A 401 -3.40 -17.21 -1.48
C PHE A 401 -3.17 -16.31 -0.27
N PHE A 402 -4.22 -15.85 0.42
CA PHE A 402 -4.04 -15.01 1.61
C PHE A 402 -3.49 -15.81 2.79
N GLY A 403 -3.61 -17.15 2.76
CA GLY A 403 -2.97 -18.05 3.72
C GLY A 403 -1.44 -18.01 3.67
N ARG A 404 -0.82 -17.24 2.76
CA ARG A 404 0.63 -16.95 2.74
C ARG A 404 1.01 -15.77 3.64
N VAL A 405 0.03 -14.99 4.10
CA VAL A 405 0.20 -13.80 4.94
C VAL A 405 -0.55 -13.93 6.27
N PHE A 406 -1.80 -14.37 6.21
CA PHE A 406 -2.69 -14.46 7.36
C PHE A 406 -2.80 -15.88 7.90
N GLU A 407 -2.96 -15.99 9.22
CA GLU A 407 -3.27 -17.26 9.88
C GLU A 407 -4.68 -17.74 9.54
N ASP A 408 -5.58 -16.79 9.33
CA ASP A 408 -6.97 -17.02 8.99
C ASP A 408 -7.39 -16.21 7.75
N PRO A 409 -7.16 -16.73 6.53
CA PRO A 409 -7.39 -15.97 5.29
C PRO A 409 -8.85 -15.70 4.97
N HIS A 410 -9.76 -16.64 5.27
CA HIS A 410 -11.17 -16.54 4.86
C HIS A 410 -11.95 -15.43 5.58
N THR A 411 -11.41 -14.89 6.67
CA THR A 411 -12.04 -13.79 7.42
C THR A 411 -11.58 -12.41 6.96
N VAL A 412 -10.48 -12.32 6.20
CA VAL A 412 -9.85 -11.05 5.81
C VAL A 412 -10.77 -10.23 4.93
N PHE A 413 -11.31 -10.86 3.88
CA PHE A 413 -12.38 -10.29 3.06
C PHE A 413 -13.63 -11.13 3.26
N ASN A 414 -14.66 -10.53 3.84
CA ASN A 414 -15.97 -11.16 3.92
C ASN A 414 -16.64 -11.18 2.54
N GLU A 415 -17.73 -11.93 2.37
CA GLU A 415 -18.41 -12.11 1.07
C GLU A 415 -18.77 -10.77 0.37
N GLU A 416 -19.14 -9.74 1.14
CA GLU A 416 -19.48 -8.41 0.61
C GLU A 416 -18.29 -7.65 -0.03
N MET A 417 -17.04 -8.00 0.29
CA MET A 417 -15.86 -7.31 -0.27
C MET A 417 -15.51 -7.80 -1.68
N PRO A 418 -15.40 -9.12 -1.97
CA PRO A 418 -15.26 -9.62 -3.33
C PRO A 418 -16.49 -9.31 -4.21
N LYS A 419 -17.67 -9.16 -3.60
CA LYS A 419 -18.95 -8.88 -4.25
C LYS A 419 -19.58 -7.56 -3.76
N PRO A 420 -18.99 -6.39 -4.10
CA PRO A 420 -19.43 -5.09 -3.56
C PRO A 420 -20.91 -4.77 -3.82
N GLU A 421 -21.52 -5.35 -4.86
CA GLU A 421 -22.94 -5.22 -5.17
C GLU A 421 -23.87 -5.76 -4.07
N LEU A 422 -23.39 -6.66 -3.20
CA LEU A 422 -24.15 -7.13 -2.04
C LEU A 422 -24.29 -6.05 -0.96
N GLN A 423 -23.42 -5.04 -1.00
CA GLN A 423 -23.49 -3.94 -0.05
C GLN A 423 -24.65 -3.00 -0.39
N SER A 424 -24.82 -2.70 -1.67
CA SER A 424 -25.90 -1.90 -2.26
C SER A 424 -25.88 -2.12 -3.78
N MET A 425 -27.00 -2.56 -4.37
CA MET A 425 -27.13 -2.68 -5.84
C MET A 425 -27.46 -1.32 -6.49
N ASP A 426 -27.92 -0.36 -5.68
CA ASP A 426 -28.32 0.97 -6.15
C ASP A 426 -27.14 1.92 -6.33
N ASP A 427 -26.08 1.74 -5.53
CA ASP A 427 -24.83 2.51 -5.58
C ASP A 427 -23.82 1.84 -6.52
#